data_AF-A0A921LC22-F1
#
_entry.id   AF-A0A921LC22-F1
#
_cell.length_a   1.000
_cell.length_b   1.000
_cell.length_c   1.000
_cell.angle_alpha   90.00
_cell.angle_beta   90.00
_cell.angle_gamma   90.00
#
_symmetry.space_group_name_H-M   'P 1'
#
loop_
_entity.id
_entity.type
_entity.pdbx_description
1 polymer ?
#
loop_
_entity_poly.entity_id
_entity_poly.type
_entity_poly.pdbx_seq_one_letter_code
_entity_poly.pdbx_strand_id
1 'polypeptide(L)'
;MGTADRSIHVFYRKDDGHAFVFETMEGGLRLRPLLFTDGYFLSLVNFTEYELLRPYLLEQEFAELSLRTEEDNPCFIRCRFKK
;
A
#
# COMPACT_ATOMS: atom_id res chain seq x y z
N MET A 1 -14.04 9.76 20.61
CA MET A 1 -13.84 10.94 19.74
C MET A 1 -12.73 10.61 18.76
N GLY A 2 -12.95 10.92 17.48
CA GLY A 2 -12.07 10.60 16.37
C GLY A 2 -12.92 10.10 15.21
N THR A 3 -13.39 11.01 14.36
CA THR A 3 -13.97 10.63 13.06
C THR A 3 -12.92 9.81 12.34
N ALA A 4 -13.18 8.52 12.11
CA ALA A 4 -12.31 7.69 11.30
C ALA A 4 -12.14 8.41 9.96
N ASP A 5 -10.93 8.87 9.67
CA ASP A 5 -10.62 9.57 8.44
C ASP A 5 -11.03 8.64 7.29
N ARG A 6 -12.11 8.96 6.57
CA ARG A 6 -12.64 8.13 5.48
C ARG A 6 -12.09 8.68 4.18
N SER A 7 -10.85 8.29 3.88
CA SER A 7 -10.22 8.58 2.60
C SER A 7 -10.70 7.58 1.55
N ILE A 8 -11.16 8.07 0.40
CA ILE A 8 -11.39 7.26 -0.79
C ILE A 8 -10.17 7.39 -1.69
N HIS A 9 -9.63 6.27 -2.13
CA HIS A 9 -8.56 6.25 -3.12
C HIS A 9 -9.14 6.21 -4.53
N VAL A 10 -8.61 7.07 -5.41
CA VAL A 10 -8.96 7.13 -6.82
C VAL A 10 -7.67 7.04 -7.63
N PHE A 11 -7.51 5.95 -8.39
CA PHE A 11 -6.35 5.71 -9.24
C PHE A 11 -6.78 5.65 -10.71
N TYR A 12 -6.16 6.47 -11.56
CA TYR A 12 -6.43 6.51 -12.99
C TYR A 12 -5.24 5.92 -13.77
N ARG A 13 -5.49 4.89 -14.58
CA ARG A 13 -4.49 4.29 -15.46
C ARG A 13 -4.60 4.90 -16.85
N LYS A 14 -3.57 5.66 -17.24
CA LYS A 14 -3.55 6.39 -18.52
C LYS A 14 -3.53 5.45 -19.73
N ASP A 15 -2.89 4.28 -19.60
CA ASP A 15 -2.67 3.34 -20.71
C ASP A 15 -3.98 2.83 -21.34
N ASP A 16 -5.04 2.67 -20.54
CA ASP A 16 -6.33 2.15 -20.99
C ASP A 16 -7.54 2.96 -20.52
N GLY A 17 -7.32 4.11 -19.90
CA GLY A 17 -8.37 5.03 -19.48
C GLY A 17 -9.25 4.55 -18.33
N HIS A 18 -8.85 3.50 -17.60
CA HIS A 18 -9.66 2.97 -16.48
C HIS A 18 -9.39 3.69 -15.16
N ALA A 19 -10.44 3.85 -14.36
CA ALA A 19 -10.37 4.37 -13.00
C ALA A 19 -10.70 3.28 -11.97
N PHE A 20 -9.93 3.23 -10.90
CA PHE A 20 -10.10 2.32 -9.77
C PHE A 20 -10.44 3.15 -8.53
N VAL A 21 -11.58 2.86 -7.91
CA VAL A 21 -12.08 3.61 -6.74
C VAL A 21 -12.32 2.63 -5.60
N PHE A 22 -11.65 2.86 -4.46
CA PHE A 22 -11.75 1.98 -3.30
C PHE A 22 -11.35 2.69 -2.00
N GLU A 23 -11.89 2.24 -0.86
CA GLU A 23 -11.53 2.77 0.47
C GLU A 23 -10.29 2.07 1.06
N THR A 24 -10.20 0.75 0.93
CA THR A 24 -9.10 -0.07 1.45
C THR A 24 -8.73 -1.17 0.46
N MET A 25 -7.51 -1.68 0.58
CA MET A 25 -7.08 -2.90 -0.06
C MET A 25 -7.71 -4.13 0.63
N GLU A 26 -7.50 -5.32 0.06
CA GLU A 26 -7.86 -6.59 0.71
C GLU A 26 -7.21 -6.69 2.10
N GLY A 27 -7.91 -7.30 3.05
CA GLY A 27 -7.45 -7.36 4.44
C GLY A 27 -7.52 -6.03 5.20
N GLY A 28 -8.06 -4.96 4.60
CA GLY A 28 -8.24 -3.67 5.25
C GLY A 28 -7.00 -2.78 5.24
N LEU A 29 -5.94 -3.17 4.51
CA LEU A 29 -4.74 -2.34 4.36
C LEU A 29 -5.10 -0.99 3.73
N ARG A 30 -4.79 0.09 4.44
CA ARG A 30 -5.00 1.45 3.96
C ARG A 30 -3.75 1.97 3.27
N LEU A 31 -3.91 2.53 2.08
CA LEU A 31 -2.81 3.17 1.38
C LEU A 31 -2.59 4.58 1.91
N ARG A 32 -1.33 4.98 2.02
CA ARG A 32 -0.87 6.33 2.38
C ARG A 32 0.12 6.80 1.33
N PRO A 33 -0.34 7.18 0.12
CA PRO A 33 0.54 7.54 -0.97
C PRO A 33 1.36 8.79 -0.63
N LEU A 34 2.68 8.72 -0.84
CA LEU A 34 3.60 9.84 -0.62
C LEU A 34 4.21 10.37 -1.92
N LEU A 35 4.34 9.50 -2.93
CA LEU A 35 4.92 9.84 -4.22
C LEU A 35 4.16 9.15 -5.34
N PHE A 36 3.83 9.88 -6.40
CA PHE A 36 3.22 9.37 -7.61
C PHE A 36 4.16 9.53 -8.79
N THR A 37 4.29 8.49 -9.60
CA THR A 37 5.00 8.48 -10.88
C THR A 37 4.08 7.95 -11.97
N ASP A 38 4.50 8.00 -13.24
CA ASP A 38 3.67 7.49 -14.35
C ASP A 38 3.44 5.96 -14.28
N GLY A 39 4.28 5.20 -13.58
CA GLY A 39 4.20 3.73 -13.54
C GLY A 39 3.91 3.12 -12.17
N TYR A 40 4.09 3.88 -11.09
CA TYR A 40 3.90 3.40 -9.72
C TYR A 40 3.69 4.56 -8.75
N PHE A 41 3.19 4.24 -7.55
CA PHE A 41 3.25 5.13 -6.41
C PHE A 41 3.93 4.44 -5.23
N LEU A 42 4.48 5.24 -4.32
CA LEU A 42 5.00 4.75 -3.04
C LEU A 42 3.99 5.06 -1.94
N SER A 43 3.69 4.05 -1.12
CA SER A 43 2.83 4.19 0.05
C SER A 43 3.59 3.85 1.32
N LEU A 44 3.43 4.68 2.34
CA LEU A 44 3.90 4.37 3.69
C LEU A 44 3.06 3.23 4.29
N VAL A 45 3.74 2.29 4.95
CA VAL A 45 3.09 1.23 5.72
C VAL A 45 3.62 1.27 7.15
N ASN A 46 2.70 1.25 8.12
CA ASN A 46 3.08 1.21 9.52
C ASN A 46 3.46 -0.23 9.90
N PHE A 47 4.37 -0.38 10.86
CA PHE A 47 4.79 -1.69 11.37
C PHE A 47 3.61 -2.60 11.74
N THR A 48 2.57 -2.04 12.38
CA THR A 48 1.35 -2.76 12.79
C THR A 48 0.51 -3.32 11.63
N GLU A 49 0.82 -2.94 10.39
CA GLU A 49 0.10 -3.34 9.18
C GLU A 49 0.92 -4.29 8.29
N TYR A 50 2.14 -4.66 8.69
CA TYR A 50 3.04 -5.49 7.87
C TYR A 50 2.44 -6.86 7.54
N GLU A 51 1.73 -7.49 8.47
CA GLU A 51 1.06 -8.78 8.24
C GLU A 51 0.01 -8.70 7.13
N LEU A 52 -0.63 -7.53 6.94
CA LEU A 52 -1.61 -7.32 5.87
C LEU A 52 -0.97 -7.33 4.47
N LEU A 53 0.36 -7.24 4.38
CA LEU A 53 1.08 -7.31 3.11
C LEU A 53 1.31 -8.74 2.61
N ARG A 54 1.06 -9.77 3.43
CA ARG A 54 1.30 -11.17 3.07
C ARG A 54 0.66 -11.60 1.74
N PRO A 55 -0.58 -11.20 1.38
CA PRO A 55 -1.19 -11.58 0.11
C PRO A 55 -0.55 -10.94 -1.13
N TYR A 56 0.24 -9.86 -0.95
CA TYR A 56 0.77 -9.03 -2.04
C TYR A 56 2.25 -9.24 -2.30
N LEU A 57 2.98 -9.77 -1.32
CA LEU A 57 4.42 -9.95 -1.37
C LEU A 57 4.80 -11.38 -1.71
N LEU A 58 5.95 -11.54 -2.37
CA LEU A 58 6.59 -12.83 -2.49
C LEU A 58 7.01 -13.32 -1.10
N GLU A 59 7.13 -14.64 -0.93
CA GLU A 59 7.49 -15.23 0.36
C GLU A 59 8.81 -14.67 0.91
N GLN A 60 9.80 -14.45 0.05
CA GLN A 60 11.08 -13.85 0.42
C GLN A 60 10.95 -12.38 0.85
N GLU A 61 10.18 -11.58 0.11
CA GLU A 61 9.94 -10.16 0.47
C GLU A 61 9.24 -10.05 1.82
N PHE A 62 8.27 -10.93 2.07
CA PHE A 62 7.59 -10.99 3.36
C PHE A 62 8.50 -11.47 4.48
N ALA A 63 9.36 -12.47 4.23
CA ALA A 63 10.32 -12.93 5.23
C ALA A 63 11.29 -11.81 5.66
N GLU A 64 11.75 -10.98 4.73
CA GLU A 64 12.57 -9.79 5.05
C GLU A 64 11.78 -8.76 5.86
N LEU A 65 10.49 -8.58 5.57
CA LEU A 65 9.61 -7.69 6.31
C LEU A 65 9.35 -8.19 7.74
N SER A 66 9.19 -9.50 7.94
CA SER A 66 8.98 -10.13 9.25
C SER A 66 10.18 -10.00 10.20
N LEU A 67 11.36 -9.68 9.68
CA LEU A 67 12.55 -9.43 10.49
C LEU A 67 12.63 -7.99 11.01
N ARG A 68 11.75 -7.10 10.54
CA ARG A 68 11.68 -5.70 10.98
C ARG A 68 11.00 -5.59 12.34
N THR A 69 11.33 -4.53 13.03
CA THR A 69 10.77 -4.14 14.34
C THR A 69 10.14 -2.75 14.25
N GLU A 70 9.40 -2.35 15.29
CA GLU A 70 8.80 -1.01 15.36
C GLU A 70 9.86 0.11 15.44
N GLU A 71 11.06 -0.19 15.93
CA GLU A 71 12.19 0.75 16.02
C GLU A 71 12.90 0.99 14.68
N ASP A 72 12.65 0.12 13.69
CA ASP A 72 13.20 0.29 12.36
C ASP A 72 12.49 1.43 11.61
N ASN A 73 13.17 1.97 10.60
CA ASN A 73 12.55 2.93 9.71
C ASN A 73 11.28 2.33 9.07
N PRO A 74 10.19 3.14 8.93
CA PRO A 74 8.99 2.68 8.25
C PRO A 74 9.27 2.20 6.83
N CYS A 75 8.59 1.13 6.42
CA CYS A 75 8.71 0.61 5.07
C CYS A 75 7.81 1.37 4.08
N PHE A 76 8.30 1.49 2.86
CA PHE A 76 7.49 1.89 1.73
C PHE A 76 7.17 0.68 0.87
N ILE A 77 5.91 0.58 0.45
CA ILE A 77 5.52 -0.34 -0.61
C ILE A 77 5.43 0.41 -1.93
N ARG A 78 5.93 -0.22 -2.99
CA ARG A 78 5.82 0.27 -4.36
C ARG A 78 4.64 -0.42 -5.03
N CYS A 79 3.56 0.32 -5.22
CA CYS A 79 2.34 -0.16 -5.86
C CYS A 79 2.34 0.21 -7.34
N ARG A 80 2.10 -0.76 -8.21
CA ARG A 80 1.98 -0.58 -9.67
C ARG A 80 0.78 -1.34 -10.19
N PHE A 81 0.23 -0.89 -11.31
CA PHE A 81 -0.75 -1.70 -12.03
C PHE A 81 -0.11 -3.00 -12.49
N LYS A 82 -0.82 -4.12 -12.29
CA LYS A 82 -0.43 -5.39 -12.88
C LYS A 82 -0.53 -5.23 -14.41
N LYS A 83 0.53 -5.62 -15.11
CA LYS A 83 0.53 -5.73 -16.57
C LYS A 83 -0.27 -6.95 -16.99
#